data_AF-A0A941N608-F1
#
_entry.id   AF-A0A941N608-F1
#
_cell.length_a   1.000
_cell.length_b   1.000
_cell.length_c   1.000
_cell.angle_alpha   90.00
_cell.angle_beta   90.00
_cell.angle_gamma   90.00
#
_symmetry.space_group_name_H-M   'P 1'
#
loop_
_entity.id
_entity.type
_entity.pdbx_description
1 polymer ?
#
loop_
_entity_poly.entity_id
_entity_poly.type
_entity_poly.pdbx_seq_one_letter_code
_entity_poly.pdbx_strand_id
1 'polypeptide(L)'
;LTLSAASKDVLTVVAGQKLTIPLQHTLRSEFSAANLQLKTMGVFFERNPAFDVQITAPSSQAVLDLAAIKAPPGDYRIAFYGGAVARYRRYPEGIALAEVALRKAEQELQMADAELKKLMEAAQAAAPDNKPAAEQAVEVARVKQKMTAGAVAVATEQVKKATAAANPTDIVDIVVTEPITVRVLPAEKK
;
A
#
# COMPACT_ATOMS: atom_id res chain seq x y z
N LEU A 1 3.27 -9.75 -0.31
CA LEU A 1 2.86 -11.07 -0.87
C LEU A 1 3.14 -12.14 0.19
N THR A 2 2.29 -13.16 0.35
CA THR A 2 2.61 -14.30 1.24
C THR A 2 2.82 -15.55 0.40
N LEU A 3 3.93 -16.25 0.65
CA LEU A 3 4.27 -17.54 0.04
C LEU A 3 4.43 -18.58 1.15
N SER A 4 3.77 -19.72 1.00
CA SER A 4 3.82 -20.81 2.00
C SER A 4 3.86 -22.16 1.30
N ALA A 5 4.39 -23.20 1.95
CA ALA A 5 4.26 -24.56 1.43
C ALA A 5 2.79 -24.99 1.44
N ALA A 6 2.38 -25.78 0.44
CA ALA A 6 0.99 -26.25 0.35
C ALA A 6 0.58 -27.18 1.51
N SER A 7 1.55 -27.83 2.17
CA SER A 7 1.37 -28.56 3.42
C SER A 7 2.44 -28.15 4.43
N LYS A 8 2.11 -28.28 5.73
CA LYS A 8 3.03 -28.10 6.86
C LYS A 8 3.75 -29.39 7.27
N ASP A 9 3.49 -30.49 6.57
CA ASP A 9 4.11 -31.78 6.83
C ASP A 9 5.61 -31.75 6.54
N VAL A 10 6.35 -32.65 7.20
CA VAL A 10 7.77 -32.85 6.94
C VAL A 10 7.95 -33.46 5.54
N LEU A 11 8.60 -32.71 4.65
CA LEU A 11 8.89 -33.18 3.31
C LEU A 11 10.10 -34.11 3.35
N THR A 12 9.92 -35.36 2.94
CA THR A 12 10.96 -36.38 3.01
C THR A 12 11.50 -36.68 1.61
N VAL A 13 12.82 -36.73 1.47
CA VAL A 13 13.50 -37.02 0.20
C VAL A 13 14.78 -37.81 0.46
N VAL A 14 15.16 -38.70 -0.46
CA VAL A 14 16.43 -39.44 -0.37
C VAL A 14 17.59 -38.56 -0.85
N ALA A 15 18.73 -38.63 -0.18
CA ALA A 15 19.94 -37.91 -0.56
C ALA A 15 20.29 -38.16 -2.04
N GLY A 16 20.59 -37.09 -2.78
CA GLY A 16 20.88 -37.16 -4.21
C GLY A 16 19.66 -37.16 -5.14
N GLN A 17 18.44 -37.16 -4.61
CA GLN A 17 17.21 -37.03 -5.42
C GLN A 17 16.74 -35.58 -5.53
N LYS A 18 15.70 -35.36 -6.33
CA LYS A 18 15.04 -34.05 -6.44
C LYS A 18 13.86 -33.98 -5.46
N LEU A 19 13.76 -32.87 -4.75
CA LEU A 19 12.61 -32.54 -3.91
C LEU A 19 11.80 -31.43 -4.58
N THR A 20 10.52 -31.71 -4.84
CA THR A 20 9.57 -30.71 -5.33
C THR A 20 8.71 -30.20 -4.18
N ILE A 21 8.70 -28.89 -3.98
CA ILE A 21 7.97 -28.22 -2.91
C ILE A 21 6.87 -27.36 -3.53
N PRO A 22 5.59 -27.75 -3.40
CA PRO A 22 4.48 -26.93 -3.85
C PRO A 22 4.31 -25.71 -2.94
N LEU A 23 4.18 -24.53 -3.55
CA LEU A 23 4.01 -23.25 -2.86
C LEU A 23 2.64 -22.65 -3.20
N GLN A 24 1.94 -22.17 -2.18
CA GLN A 24 0.67 -21.44 -2.28
C GLN A 24 0.92 -19.94 -2.15
N HIS A 25 0.25 -19.17 -3.00
CA HIS A 25 0.43 -17.72 -3.08
C HIS A 25 -0.81 -17.02 -2.53
N THR A 26 -0.61 -16.01 -1.69
CA THR A 26 -1.69 -15.12 -1.24
C THR A 26 -1.30 -13.68 -1.53
N LEU A 27 -1.99 -13.09 -2.50
CA LEU A 27 -1.78 -11.72 -2.94
C LEU A 27 -2.56 -10.76 -2.04
N ARG A 28 -1.85 -9.76 -1.50
CA ARG A 28 -2.41 -8.70 -0.64
C ARG A 28 -2.16 -7.30 -1.19
N SER A 29 -1.44 -7.22 -2.31
CA SER A 29 -1.00 -6.00 -2.96
C SER A 29 -0.96 -6.24 -4.46
N GLU A 30 -0.98 -5.14 -5.22
CA GLU A 30 -0.64 -5.15 -6.64
C GLU A 30 0.89 -5.18 -6.79
N PHE A 31 1.40 -5.91 -7.78
CA PHE A 31 2.84 -6.01 -8.08
C PHE A 31 3.11 -5.51 -9.49
N SER A 32 4.21 -4.77 -9.66
CA SER A 32 4.61 -4.20 -10.95
C SER A 32 5.34 -5.20 -11.85
N ALA A 33 5.90 -6.27 -11.28
CA ALA A 33 6.54 -7.37 -12.01
C ALA A 33 5.68 -8.64 -11.99
N ALA A 34 5.68 -9.39 -13.09
CA ALA A 34 5.03 -10.69 -13.16
C ALA A 34 5.85 -11.80 -12.48
N ASN A 35 7.18 -11.66 -12.45
CA ASN A 35 8.11 -12.66 -11.94
C ASN A 35 8.75 -12.20 -10.62
N LEU A 36 8.87 -13.12 -9.66
CA LEU A 36 9.65 -12.97 -8.44
C LEU A 36 10.77 -13.99 -8.46
N GLN A 37 12.01 -13.52 -8.43
CA GLN A 37 13.17 -14.38 -8.27
C GLN A 37 13.37 -14.69 -6.78
N LEU A 38 13.37 -15.97 -6.45
CA LEU A 38 13.57 -16.48 -5.09
C LEU A 38 14.93 -17.16 -4.96
N LYS A 39 15.56 -16.95 -3.80
CA LYS A 39 16.74 -17.67 -3.33
C LYS A 39 16.36 -18.57 -2.18
N THR A 40 17.14 -19.62 -1.98
CA THR A 40 16.93 -20.57 -0.89
C THR A 40 17.80 -20.20 0.29
N MET A 41 17.20 -20.18 1.47
CA MET A 41 17.86 -20.01 2.76
C MET A 41 17.79 -21.33 3.53
N GLY A 42 18.89 -21.71 4.18
CA GLY A 42 19.00 -22.91 5.01
C GLY A 42 20.26 -23.67 4.68
N VAL A 43 20.88 -24.29 5.69
CA VAL A 43 22.23 -24.87 5.62
C VAL A 43 22.36 -25.86 4.45
N PHE A 44 23.40 -25.70 3.63
CA PHE A 44 23.64 -26.39 2.35
C PHE A 44 22.69 -25.95 1.23
N PHE A 45 21.40 -25.78 1.53
CA PHE A 45 20.38 -25.41 0.57
C PHE A 45 20.56 -24.02 -0.05
N GLU A 46 21.39 -23.15 0.53
CA GLU A 46 21.81 -21.88 -0.10
C GLU A 46 22.54 -22.06 -1.44
N ARG A 47 23.07 -23.27 -1.71
CA ARG A 47 23.71 -23.64 -2.97
C ARG A 47 22.71 -23.86 -4.11
N ASN A 48 21.42 -23.99 -3.80
CA ASN A 48 20.39 -24.09 -4.83
C ASN A 48 20.36 -22.80 -5.65
N PRO A 49 20.41 -22.88 -7.00
CA PRO A 49 20.27 -21.70 -7.85
C PRO A 49 18.98 -20.93 -7.55
N ALA A 50 19.00 -19.62 -7.80
CA ALA A 50 17.79 -18.83 -7.76
C ALA A 50 16.79 -19.33 -8.81
N PHE A 51 15.51 -19.24 -8.50
CA PHE A 51 14.43 -19.68 -9.40
C PHE A 51 13.30 -18.65 -9.43
N ASP A 52 12.59 -18.60 -10.54
CA ASP A 52 11.51 -17.63 -10.74
C ASP A 52 10.15 -18.24 -10.38
N VAL A 53 9.30 -17.42 -9.76
CA VAL A 53 7.88 -17.73 -9.55
C VAL A 53 7.02 -16.65 -10.20
N GLN A 54 5.93 -17.08 -10.83
CA GLN A 54 4.91 -16.16 -11.37
C GLN A 54 4.07 -15.64 -10.20
N ILE A 55 4.13 -14.33 -9.92
CA ILE A 55 3.42 -13.69 -8.81
C ILE A 55 1.89 -13.73 -9.02
N THR A 56 1.45 -13.70 -10.27
CA THR A 56 0.03 -13.71 -10.64
C THR A 56 -0.59 -15.12 -10.62
N ALA A 57 0.22 -16.17 -10.51
CA ALA A 57 -0.27 -17.53 -10.39
C ALA A 57 -0.74 -17.80 -8.95
N PRO A 58 -1.79 -18.63 -8.75
CA PRO A 58 -2.25 -18.99 -7.41
C PRO A 58 -1.24 -19.88 -6.65
N SER A 59 -0.32 -20.52 -7.37
CA SER A 59 0.66 -21.46 -6.83
C SER A 59 1.91 -21.54 -7.70
N SER A 60 3.03 -21.96 -7.11
CA SER A 60 4.26 -22.31 -7.83
C SER A 60 4.90 -23.57 -7.24
N GLN A 61 6.02 -24.01 -7.81
CA GLN A 61 6.80 -25.12 -7.28
C GLN A 61 8.28 -24.72 -7.20
N ALA A 62 8.94 -25.09 -6.11
CA ALA A 62 10.38 -25.05 -6.00
C ALA A 62 10.93 -26.47 -6.20
N VAL A 63 11.93 -26.63 -7.07
CA VAL A 63 12.59 -27.92 -7.30
C VAL A 63 14.02 -27.82 -6.79
N LEU A 64 14.33 -28.62 -5.78
CA LEU A 64 15.64 -28.68 -5.14
C LEU A 64 16.36 -29.94 -5.60
N ASP A 65 17.54 -29.80 -6.20
CA ASP A 65 18.38 -30.93 -6.60
C ASP A 65 19.39 -31.25 -5.49
N LEU A 66 19.11 -32.30 -4.69
CA LEU A 66 19.96 -32.63 -3.55
C LEU A 66 21.31 -33.21 -3.98
N ALA A 67 21.46 -33.71 -5.22
CA ALA A 67 22.76 -34.13 -5.74
C ALA A 67 23.66 -32.92 -6.01
N ALA A 68 23.09 -31.86 -6.59
CA ALA A 68 23.81 -30.60 -6.83
C ALA A 68 24.15 -29.87 -5.51
N ILE A 69 23.21 -29.85 -4.57
CA ILE A 69 23.34 -29.17 -3.28
C ILE A 69 24.31 -29.93 -2.34
N LYS A 70 24.41 -31.25 -2.49
CA LYS A 70 25.20 -32.16 -1.65
C LYS A 70 24.81 -32.06 -0.17
N ALA A 71 23.50 -31.97 0.10
CA ALA A 71 22.99 -32.00 1.46
C ALA A 71 23.16 -33.41 2.06
N PRO A 72 23.86 -33.57 3.20
CA PRO A 72 23.94 -34.86 3.86
C PRO A 72 22.57 -35.29 4.42
N PRO A 73 22.41 -36.57 4.82
CA PRO A 73 21.21 -37.01 5.52
C PRO A 73 21.02 -36.28 6.84
N GLY A 74 19.80 -35.85 7.13
CA GLY A 74 19.48 -35.06 8.31
C GLY A 74 18.17 -34.29 8.18
N ASP A 75 17.82 -33.57 9.25
CA ASP A 75 16.65 -32.71 9.31
C ASP A 75 17.05 -31.24 9.11
N TYR A 76 16.37 -30.58 8.18
CA TYR A 76 16.66 -29.22 7.76
C TYR A 76 15.43 -28.34 7.87
N ARG A 77 15.68 -27.05 8.10
CA ARG A 77 14.69 -26.00 8.03
C ARG A 77 15.15 -24.99 7.00
N ILE A 78 14.34 -24.82 5.97
CA ILE A 78 14.64 -23.94 4.83
C ILE A 78 13.54 -22.89 4.69
N ALA A 79 13.83 -21.82 3.96
CA ALA A 79 12.83 -20.86 3.50
C ALA A 79 13.27 -20.27 2.15
N PHE A 80 12.34 -19.70 1.41
CA PHE A 80 12.66 -18.96 0.19
C PHE A 80 12.49 -17.47 0.42
N TYR A 81 13.35 -16.65 -0.18
CA TYR A 81 13.28 -15.21 -0.06
C TYR A 81 13.62 -14.48 -1.36
N GLY A 82 13.04 -13.31 -1.57
CA GLY A 82 13.27 -12.49 -2.74
C GLY A 82 12.64 -11.11 -2.61
N GLY A 83 13.02 -10.18 -3.48
CA GLY A 83 12.42 -8.85 -3.56
C GLY A 83 11.33 -8.82 -4.62
N ALA A 84 10.12 -8.45 -4.24
CA ALA A 84 9.03 -8.15 -5.16
C ALA A 84 8.83 -6.63 -5.24
N VAL A 85 8.49 -6.11 -6.43
CA VAL A 85 8.14 -4.69 -6.59
C VAL A 85 6.63 -4.54 -6.43
N ALA A 86 6.19 -4.02 -5.29
CA ALA A 86 4.79 -3.82 -4.96
C ALA A 86 4.37 -2.37 -5.25
N ARG A 87 3.16 -2.18 -5.77
CA ARG A 87 2.54 -0.85 -5.84
C ARG A 87 1.94 -0.51 -4.50
N TYR A 88 2.46 0.54 -3.89
CA TYR A 88 2.02 1.02 -2.59
C TYR A 88 1.41 2.41 -2.73
N ARG A 89 0.24 2.62 -2.11
CA ARG A 89 -0.38 3.93 -1.97
C ARG A 89 -0.32 4.34 -0.51
N ARG A 90 0.32 5.46 -0.22
CA ARG A 90 0.42 5.97 1.14
C ARG A 90 -0.85 6.78 1.48
N TYR A 91 -1.57 6.37 2.51
CA TYR A 91 -2.70 7.12 3.09
C TYR A 91 -3.80 7.50 2.07
N PRO A 92 -4.37 6.53 1.32
CA PRO A 92 -5.43 6.80 0.36
C PRO A 92 -6.68 7.44 0.98
N GLU A 93 -6.97 7.16 2.25
CA GLU A 93 -8.06 7.73 3.03
C GLU A 93 -7.93 9.24 3.27
N GLY A 94 -6.71 9.78 3.16
CA GLY A 94 -6.44 11.21 3.30
C GLY A 94 -7.12 12.07 2.24
N ILE A 95 -7.31 11.53 1.04
CA ILE A 95 -8.02 12.22 -0.04
C ILE A 95 -9.47 12.47 0.39
N ALA A 96 -10.16 11.42 0.84
CA ALA A 96 -11.57 11.53 1.24
C ALA A 96 -11.77 12.52 2.39
N LEU A 97 -10.86 12.53 3.38
CA LEU A 97 -10.92 13.49 4.49
C LEU A 97 -10.68 14.93 4.02
N ALA A 98 -9.73 15.15 3.10
CA ALA A 98 -9.45 16.46 2.53
C ALA A 98 -10.63 16.97 1.68
N GLU A 99 -11.27 16.10 0.89
CA GLU A 99 -12.46 16.44 0.10
C GLU A 99 -13.66 16.83 1.00
N VAL A 100 -13.85 16.14 2.12
CA VAL A 100 -14.88 16.52 3.11
C VAL A 100 -14.59 17.91 3.69
N ALA A 101 -13.34 18.21 3.99
CA ALA A 101 -12.94 19.54 4.49
C ALA A 101 -13.16 20.63 3.44
N LEU A 102 -12.83 20.36 2.17
CA LEU A 102 -13.09 21.29 1.06
C LEU A 102 -14.59 21.58 0.90
N ARG A 103 -15.44 20.55 0.90
CA ARG A 103 -16.90 20.74 0.80
C ARG A 103 -17.46 21.59 1.93
N LYS A 104 -16.96 21.42 3.17
CA LYS A 104 -17.36 22.26 4.30
C LYS A 104 -16.94 23.72 4.10
N ALA A 105 -15.70 23.96 3.67
CA ALA A 105 -15.20 25.31 3.40
C ALA A 105 -15.99 25.99 2.26
N GLU A 106 -16.35 25.24 1.21
CA GLU A 106 -17.19 25.74 0.11
C GLU A 106 -18.60 26.12 0.59
N GLN A 107 -19.20 25.31 1.47
CA GLN A 107 -20.50 25.63 2.08
C GLN A 107 -20.43 26.90 2.94
N GLU A 108 -19.38 27.05 3.75
CA GLU A 108 -19.17 28.26 4.56
C GLU A 108 -18.97 29.51 3.70
N LEU A 109 -18.24 29.40 2.59
CA LEU A 109 -18.09 30.50 1.62
C LEU A 109 -19.44 30.86 0.98
N GLN A 110 -20.23 29.87 0.56
CA GLN A 110 -21.57 30.11 0.00
C GLN A 110 -22.49 30.83 0.99
N MET A 111 -22.44 30.45 2.28
CA MET A 111 -23.19 31.14 3.33
C MET A 111 -22.69 32.58 3.54
N ALA A 112 -21.37 32.80 3.51
CA ALA A 112 -20.78 34.13 3.65
C ALA A 112 -21.10 35.04 2.44
N ASP A 113 -21.11 34.51 1.22
CA ASP A 113 -21.50 35.24 0.00
C ASP A 113 -22.99 35.62 0.06
N ALA A 114 -23.86 34.71 0.50
CA ALA A 114 -25.29 34.99 0.67
C ALA A 114 -25.55 36.04 1.77
N GLU A 115 -24.83 35.97 2.89
CA GLU A 115 -24.91 36.95 3.98
C GLU A 115 -24.43 38.33 3.52
N LEU A 116 -23.29 38.39 2.82
CA LEU A 116 -22.76 39.63 2.27
C LEU A 116 -23.77 40.27 1.29
N LYS A 117 -24.34 39.49 0.38
CA LYS A 117 -25.35 39.99 -0.56
C LYS A 117 -26.57 40.58 0.18
N LYS A 118 -27.10 39.87 1.18
CA LYS A 118 -28.23 40.33 1.99
C LYS A 118 -27.92 41.64 2.73
N LEU A 119 -26.71 41.77 3.28
CA LEU A 119 -26.29 42.98 4.00
C LEU A 119 -26.05 44.16 3.06
N MET A 120 -25.55 43.93 1.85
CA MET A 120 -25.43 44.98 0.83
C MET A 120 -26.80 45.52 0.40
N GLU A 121 -27.78 44.64 0.18
CA GLU A 121 -29.16 45.04 -0.13
C GLU A 121 -29.79 45.83 1.03
N ALA A 122 -29.58 45.38 2.27
CA ALA A 122 -30.06 46.08 3.47
C ALA A 122 -29.41 47.46 3.64
N ALA A 123 -28.11 47.61 3.36
CA ALA A 123 -27.42 48.89 3.42
C ALA A 123 -27.92 49.90 2.38
N GLN A 124 -28.32 49.42 1.19
CA GLN A 124 -28.94 50.27 0.17
C GLN A 124 -30.33 50.77 0.60
N ALA A 125 -31.08 49.95 1.34
CA ALA A 125 -32.42 50.28 1.83
C ALA A 125 -32.44 51.02 3.19
N ALA A 126 -31.28 51.23 3.83
CA ALA A 126 -31.19 51.80 5.16
C ALA A 126 -31.50 53.32 5.19
N ALA A 127 -32.24 53.75 6.22
CA ALA A 127 -32.46 55.16 6.52
C ALA A 127 -31.13 55.89 6.83
N PRO A 128 -31.06 57.23 6.65
CA PRO A 128 -29.82 58.00 6.79
C PRO A 128 -29.11 57.78 8.14
N ASP A 129 -29.88 57.74 9.23
CA ASP A 129 -29.36 57.58 10.59
C ASP A 129 -28.76 56.19 10.86
N ASN A 130 -29.21 55.16 10.11
CA ASN A 130 -28.75 53.77 10.26
C ASN A 130 -27.69 53.36 9.23
N LYS A 131 -27.41 54.24 8.27
CA LYS A 131 -26.49 54.00 7.15
C LYS A 131 -25.06 53.65 7.60
N PRO A 132 -24.46 54.33 8.61
CA PRO A 132 -23.12 53.99 9.08
C PRO A 132 -23.02 52.58 9.67
N ALA A 133 -24.05 52.16 10.42
CA ALA A 133 -24.10 50.83 11.01
C ALA A 133 -24.27 49.73 9.93
N ALA A 134 -25.07 50.00 8.90
CA ALA A 134 -25.25 49.07 7.78
C ALA A 134 -23.97 48.93 6.93
N GLU A 135 -23.26 50.03 6.67
CA GLU A 135 -21.96 50.01 5.97
C GLU A 135 -20.90 49.23 6.77
N GLN A 136 -20.85 49.40 8.10
CA GLN A 136 -19.96 48.62 8.96
C GLN A 136 -20.28 47.12 8.92
N ALA A 137 -21.57 46.73 8.90
CA ALA A 137 -21.97 45.34 8.78
C ALA A 137 -21.55 44.71 7.44
N VAL A 138 -21.63 45.48 6.34
CA VAL A 138 -21.14 45.04 5.02
C VAL A 138 -19.63 44.79 5.06
N GLU A 139 -18.84 45.68 5.68
CA GLU A 139 -17.39 45.48 5.78
C GLU A 139 -17.01 44.26 6.64
N VAL A 140 -17.71 44.03 7.77
CA VAL A 140 -17.51 42.81 8.58
C VAL A 140 -17.82 41.54 7.77
N ALA A 141 -18.94 41.53 7.05
CA ALA A 141 -19.31 40.39 6.19
C ALA A 141 -18.31 40.19 5.04
N ARG A 142 -17.78 41.28 4.47
CA ARG A 142 -16.76 41.23 3.42
C ARG A 142 -15.44 40.66 3.93
N VAL A 143 -15.03 40.99 5.16
CA VAL A 143 -13.87 40.36 5.80
C VAL A 143 -14.11 38.87 6.02
N LYS A 144 -15.29 38.47 6.52
CA LYS A 144 -15.67 37.06 6.70
C LYS A 144 -15.67 36.27 5.37
N GLN A 145 -16.17 36.88 4.29
CA GLN A 145 -16.16 36.32 2.95
C GLN A 145 -14.73 36.10 2.44
N LYS A 146 -13.82 37.06 2.64
CA LYS A 146 -12.40 36.88 2.30
C LYS A 146 -11.72 35.75 3.10
N MET A 147 -12.04 35.65 4.39
CA MET A 147 -11.49 34.58 5.25
C MET A 147 -11.95 33.19 4.81
N THR A 148 -13.24 33.03 4.51
CA THR A 148 -13.81 31.76 4.02
C THR A 148 -13.30 31.41 2.61
N ALA A 149 -13.11 32.40 1.73
CA ALA A 149 -12.45 32.19 0.44
C ALA A 149 -10.99 31.72 0.60
N GLY A 150 -10.27 32.29 1.57
CA GLY A 150 -8.94 31.81 1.95
C GLY A 150 -8.95 30.37 2.47
N ALA A 151 -9.95 30.00 3.27
CA ALA A 151 -10.12 28.63 3.77
C ALA A 151 -10.38 27.62 2.64
N VAL A 152 -11.18 27.98 1.62
CA VAL A 152 -11.38 27.15 0.42
C VAL A 152 -10.08 26.96 -0.35
N ALA A 153 -9.28 28.03 -0.52
CA ALA A 153 -7.98 27.94 -1.19
C ALA A 153 -7.04 26.98 -0.43
N VAL A 154 -6.97 27.08 0.90
CA VAL A 154 -6.17 26.17 1.73
C VAL A 154 -6.67 24.73 1.62
N ALA A 155 -7.98 24.50 1.72
CA ALA A 155 -8.55 23.16 1.63
C ALA A 155 -8.32 22.53 0.24
N THR A 156 -8.36 23.33 -0.82
CA THR A 156 -8.03 22.90 -2.19
C THR A 156 -6.58 22.44 -2.27
N GLU A 157 -5.63 23.19 -1.69
CA GLU A 157 -4.22 22.79 -1.64
C GLU A 157 -4.02 21.52 -0.80
N GLN A 158 -4.80 21.31 0.26
CA GLN A 158 -4.76 20.08 1.04
C GLN A 158 -5.24 18.87 0.25
N VAL A 159 -6.30 19.01 -0.56
CA VAL A 159 -6.74 17.95 -1.48
C VAL A 159 -5.62 17.62 -2.47
N LYS A 160 -4.98 18.63 -3.08
CA LYS A 160 -3.85 18.39 -4.00
C LYS A 160 -2.70 17.65 -3.32
N LYS A 161 -2.31 18.05 -2.11
CA LYS A 161 -1.25 17.39 -1.33
C LYS A 161 -1.62 15.95 -0.96
N ALA A 162 -2.85 15.72 -0.52
CA ALA A 162 -3.33 14.38 -0.20
C ALA A 162 -3.33 13.48 -1.43
N THR A 163 -3.81 13.97 -2.57
CA THR A 163 -3.76 13.24 -3.85
C THR A 163 -2.33 12.94 -4.28
N ALA A 164 -1.43 13.92 -4.19
CA ALA A 164 -0.02 13.72 -4.53
C ALA A 164 0.65 12.67 -3.62
N ALA A 165 0.34 12.68 -2.32
CA ALA A 165 0.88 11.73 -1.35
C ALA A 165 0.32 10.30 -1.55
N ALA A 166 -0.91 10.18 -2.02
CA ALA A 166 -1.58 8.91 -2.28
C ALA A 166 -1.28 8.31 -3.66
N ASN A 167 -0.50 9.01 -4.49
CA ASN A 167 -0.05 8.47 -5.77
C ASN A 167 0.67 7.12 -5.55
N PRO A 168 0.33 6.08 -6.32
CA PRO A 168 1.02 4.79 -6.21
C PRO A 168 2.49 4.96 -6.53
N THR A 169 3.36 4.45 -5.66
CA THR A 169 4.78 4.31 -5.93
C THR A 169 5.20 2.87 -5.83
N ASP A 170 6.20 2.50 -6.61
CA ASP A 170 6.82 1.19 -6.51
C ASP A 170 7.73 1.14 -5.27
N ILE A 171 7.54 0.10 -4.46
CA ILE A 171 8.41 -0.20 -3.31
C ILE A 171 8.92 -1.64 -3.43
N VAL A 172 10.09 -1.89 -2.84
CA VAL A 172 10.61 -3.25 -2.71
C VAL A 172 9.98 -3.89 -1.45
N ASP A 173 9.16 -4.91 -1.66
CA ASP A 173 8.63 -5.79 -0.62
C ASP A 173 9.51 -7.04 -0.54
N ILE A 174 10.17 -7.25 0.61
CA ILE A 174 10.98 -8.45 0.83
C ILE A 174 10.05 -9.57 1.26
N VAL A 175 9.90 -10.55 0.39
CA VAL A 175 9.08 -11.73 0.63
C VAL A 175 9.96 -12.82 1.21
N VAL A 176 9.54 -13.40 2.33
CA VAL A 176 10.15 -14.59 2.93
C VAL A 176 9.03 -15.59 3.17
N THR A 177 9.24 -16.85 2.77
CA THR A 177 8.26 -17.90 3.04
C THR A 177 8.23 -18.27 4.51
N GLU A 178 7.12 -18.84 4.95
CA GLU A 178 7.14 -19.62 6.19
C GLU A 178 8.23 -20.70 6.11
N PRO A 179 8.91 -21.04 7.23
CA PRO A 179 9.94 -22.07 7.21
C PRO A 179 9.36 -23.45 6.89
N ILE A 180 10.07 -24.20 6.06
CA ILE A 180 9.70 -25.52 5.55
C ILE A 180 10.64 -26.55 6.15
N THR A 181 10.10 -27.64 6.70
CA THR A 181 10.90 -28.73 7.26
C THR A 181 11.14 -29.81 6.21
N VAL A 182 12.41 -30.11 5.96
CA VAL A 182 12.86 -31.11 4.99
C VAL A 182 13.69 -32.16 5.72
N ARG A 183 13.32 -33.43 5.55
CA ARG A 183 14.07 -34.58 6.03
C ARG A 183 14.78 -35.26 4.87
N VAL A 184 16.10 -35.27 4.89
CA VAL A 184 16.95 -35.96 3.92
C VAL A 184 17.29 -37.33 4.46
N LEU A 185 16.79 -38.38 3.81
CA LEU A 185 17.10 -39.76 4.14
C LEU A 185 18.43 -40.18 3.52
N PRO A 186 19.17 -41.12 4.13
CA PRO A 186 20.34 -41.71 3.51
C PRO A 186 19.96 -42.38 2.19
N ALA A 187 20.84 -42.25 1.19
CA ALA A 187 20.75 -43.08 -0.01
C ALA A 187 20.93 -44.55 0.39
N GLU A 188 20.12 -45.44 -0.17
CA GLU A 188 20.29 -46.88 0.03
C GLU A 188 21.73 -47.26 -0.35
N LYS A 189 22.43 -47.92 0.58
CA LYS A 189 23.74 -48.48 0.29
C LYS A 189 23.51 -49.60 -0.73
N LYS A 190 24.02 -49.42 -1.94
CA LYS A 190 24.26 -50.54 -2.86
C LYS A 190 25.33 -51.46 -2.30
#